data_AF-A0A0H2MUM3-F1
#
_entry.id   AF-A0A0H2MUM3-F1
#
_cell.length_a   1.000
_cell.length_b   1.000
_cell.length_c   1.000
_cell.angle_alpha   90.00
_cell.angle_beta   90.00
_cell.angle_gamma   90.00
#
_symmetry.space_group_name_H-M   'P 1'
#
loop_
_entity.id
_entity.type
_entity.pdbx_description
1 polymer ?
#
loop_
_entity_poly.entity_id
_entity_poly.type
_entity_poly.pdbx_seq_one_letter_code
_entity_poly.pdbx_strand_id
1 'polypeptide(L)'
;MFNTADDITISVSEEKINMLDELLNNIDAEMAISMSCARRAQGMSIAELQQRLEGLNASTLRRYMQQSYRSMRPIHVVAALSWIMMVPMTSFYHAVKLREHYRGMDDKGIEALFCIGRLPEQQFELYLDLIASLMSSTTRNEFERFRRETTALVDPEIRYDDLFAPKTLDMNAFAIDYYRSIAITVKRFRRTHQISINTMARVLGLSEKQYIQLEDVYKVRDYSVAIGFRVKLGFNLSSHVNFTCEMRQFPQFHQLRQMQHVRDSLMIEALRNLDGERKIRAVEILTPLSKIYTRNVTH
;
A
#
# COMPACT_ATOMS: atom_id res chain seq x y z
N MET A 1 7.85 9.17 15.10
CA MET A 1 8.38 10.51 14.72
C MET A 1 9.31 10.34 13.52
N PHE A 2 8.76 10.28 12.29
CA PHE A 2 9.57 10.23 11.05
C PHE A 2 9.93 11.64 10.61
N ASN A 3 10.77 12.30 11.40
CA ASN A 3 11.38 13.56 11.02
C ASN A 3 12.88 13.32 10.91
N THR A 4 13.31 12.95 9.72
CA THR A 4 14.45 13.61 9.11
C THR A 4 13.96 14.04 7.75
N ALA A 5 13.74 15.34 7.60
CA ALA A 5 13.83 15.96 6.29
C ALA A 5 15.23 15.62 5.81
N ASP A 6 15.32 14.64 4.92
CA ASP A 6 16.49 14.50 4.09
C ASP A 6 16.64 15.83 3.36
N ASP A 7 17.62 16.64 3.76
CA ASP A 7 18.13 17.82 3.03
C ASP A 7 18.83 17.35 1.73
N ILE A 8 18.15 16.49 0.99
CA ILE A 8 18.53 16.02 -0.32
C ILE A 8 17.83 16.95 -1.30
N THR A 9 18.62 17.70 -2.07
CA THR A 9 18.13 18.33 -3.29
C THR A 9 17.67 17.21 -4.22
N ILE A 10 16.36 17.01 -4.32
CA ILE A 10 15.80 15.95 -5.16
C ILE A 10 15.80 16.44 -6.62
N SER A 11 16.82 16.06 -7.38
CA SER A 11 16.85 16.25 -8.83
C SER A 11 16.34 14.99 -9.55
N VAL A 12 15.35 15.13 -10.42
CA VAL A 12 14.82 14.04 -11.24
C VAL A 12 15.22 14.26 -12.69
N SER A 13 15.90 13.28 -13.30
CA SER A 13 16.35 13.38 -14.69
C SER A 13 15.25 13.03 -15.69
N GLU A 14 15.42 13.47 -16.94
CA GLU A 14 14.51 13.15 -18.04
C GLU A 14 14.45 11.65 -18.32
N GLU A 15 15.59 10.97 -18.25
CA GLU A 15 15.68 9.52 -18.42
C GLU A 15 14.85 8.80 -17.37
N LYS A 16 14.84 9.30 -16.12
CA LYS A 16 14.01 8.74 -15.05
C LYS A 16 12.52 8.89 -15.36
N ILE A 17 12.09 10.04 -15.90
CA ILE A 17 10.69 10.28 -16.26
C ILE A 17 10.27 9.34 -17.40
N ASN A 18 11.09 9.22 -18.45
CA ASN A 18 10.82 8.30 -19.57
C ASN A 18 10.74 6.85 -19.09
N MET A 19 11.65 6.44 -18.20
CA MET A 19 11.62 5.12 -17.56
C MET A 19 10.31 4.89 -16.79
N LEU A 20 9.78 5.90 -16.07
CA LEU A 20 8.49 5.79 -15.39
C LEU A 20 7.33 5.62 -16.37
N ASP A 21 7.37 6.32 -17.50
CA ASP A 21 6.33 6.23 -18.54
C ASP A 21 6.28 4.83 -19.16
N GLU A 22 7.44 4.25 -19.47
CA GLU A 22 7.54 2.89 -19.98
C GLU A 22 7.12 1.86 -18.93
N LEU A 23 7.60 1.99 -17.70
CA LEU A 23 7.34 1.05 -16.61
C LEU A 23 5.86 1.00 -16.19
N LEU A 24 5.16 2.13 -16.30
CA LEU A 24 3.78 2.28 -15.82
C LEU A 24 2.76 2.34 -16.97
N ASN A 25 3.15 2.02 -18.21
CA ASN A 25 2.26 2.09 -19.37
C ASN A 25 1.02 1.19 -19.26
N ASN A 26 1.14 0.04 -18.56
CA ASN A 26 0.08 -0.95 -18.39
C ASN A 26 -0.44 -1.04 -16.95
N ILE A 27 -0.07 -0.08 -16.09
CA ILE A 27 -0.33 -0.12 -14.64
C ILE A 27 -1.81 -0.29 -14.30
N ASP A 28 -2.70 0.33 -15.07
CA ASP A 28 -4.15 0.24 -14.87
C ASP A 28 -4.67 -1.19 -15.13
N ALA A 29 -4.17 -1.86 -16.17
CA ALA A 29 -4.54 -3.24 -16.47
C ALA A 29 -3.99 -4.20 -15.41
N GLU A 30 -2.72 -4.03 -15.02
CA GLU A 30 -2.07 -4.83 -13.99
C GLU A 30 -2.75 -4.66 -12.62
N MET A 31 -3.16 -3.44 -12.28
CA MET A 31 -3.94 -3.16 -11.07
C MET A 31 -5.27 -3.93 -11.05
N ALA A 32 -5.95 -4.04 -12.20
CA ALA A 32 -7.18 -4.81 -12.31
C ALA A 32 -6.97 -6.29 -11.94
N ILE A 33 -5.87 -6.87 -12.44
CA ILE A 33 -5.45 -8.25 -12.14
C ILE A 33 -5.20 -8.40 -10.67
N SER A 34 -4.37 -7.51 -10.10
CA SER A 34 -4.01 -7.52 -8.70
C SER A 34 -5.21 -7.40 -7.78
N MET A 35 -6.12 -6.45 -8.03
CA MET A 35 -7.33 -6.30 -7.22
C MET A 35 -8.23 -7.53 -7.31
N SER A 36 -8.37 -8.13 -8.49
CA SER A 36 -9.13 -9.37 -8.69
C SER A 36 -8.49 -10.56 -7.97
N CYS A 37 -7.16 -10.69 -8.02
CA CYS A 37 -6.40 -11.73 -7.32
C CYS A 37 -6.50 -11.59 -5.80
N ALA A 38 -6.25 -10.39 -5.27
CA ALA A 38 -6.38 -10.11 -3.85
C ALA A 38 -7.80 -10.42 -3.35
N ARG A 39 -8.85 -9.96 -4.06
CA ARG A 39 -10.24 -10.28 -3.72
C ARG A 39 -10.48 -11.79 -3.64
N ARG A 40 -9.99 -12.56 -4.63
CA ARG A 40 -10.14 -14.02 -4.65
C ARG A 40 -9.38 -14.69 -3.51
N ALA A 41 -8.14 -14.26 -3.24
CA ALA A 41 -7.35 -14.74 -2.11
C ALA A 41 -8.06 -14.49 -0.78
N GLN A 42 -8.72 -13.34 -0.68
CA GLN A 42 -9.51 -12.94 0.46
C GLN A 42 -10.88 -13.64 0.59
N GLY A 43 -11.27 -14.47 -0.39
CA GLY A 43 -12.56 -15.17 -0.38
C GLY A 43 -13.79 -14.27 -0.49
N MET A 44 -13.63 -13.01 -0.89
CA MET A 44 -14.74 -12.04 -0.93
C MET A 44 -15.40 -11.98 -2.30
N SER A 45 -16.73 -11.97 -2.33
CA SER A 45 -17.52 -11.69 -3.53
C SER A 45 -17.55 -10.19 -3.83
N ILE A 46 -17.95 -9.84 -5.06
CA ILE A 46 -18.18 -8.43 -5.44
C ILE A 46 -19.35 -7.84 -4.65
N ALA A 47 -20.36 -8.64 -4.33
CA ALA A 47 -21.54 -8.20 -3.57
C ALA A 47 -21.15 -7.84 -2.12
N GLU A 48 -20.38 -8.70 -1.44
CA GLU A 48 -19.88 -8.42 -0.09
C GLU A 48 -19.00 -7.18 -0.07
N LEU A 49 -18.09 -7.01 -1.04
CA LEU A 49 -17.29 -5.78 -1.12
C LEU A 49 -18.14 -4.53 -1.35
N GLN A 50 -19.16 -4.61 -2.21
CA GLN A 50 -20.04 -3.49 -2.48
C GLN A 50 -20.88 -3.10 -1.26
N GLN A 51 -21.32 -4.07 -0.44
CA GLN A 51 -22.02 -3.78 0.83
C GLN A 51 -21.16 -2.99 1.82
N ARG A 52 -19.83 -3.14 1.73
CA ARG A 52 -18.88 -2.41 2.58
C ARG A 52 -18.45 -1.06 1.99
N LEU A 53 -18.81 -0.74 0.75
CA LEU A 53 -18.37 0.47 0.02
C LEU A 53 -19.60 1.30 -0.41
N GLU A 54 -20.03 2.21 0.45
CA GLU A 54 -21.12 3.12 0.14
C GLU A 54 -20.69 4.13 -0.94
N GLY A 55 -21.61 4.45 -1.86
CA GLY A 55 -21.33 5.36 -2.98
C GLY A 55 -20.65 4.69 -4.19
N LEU A 56 -20.21 3.42 -4.09
CA LEU A 56 -19.63 2.68 -5.21
C LEU A 56 -20.50 1.47 -5.61
N ASN A 57 -21.10 1.52 -6.78
CA ASN A 57 -21.94 0.42 -7.25
C ASN A 57 -21.12 -0.81 -7.73
N ALA A 58 -21.76 -1.98 -7.67
CA ALA A 58 -21.14 -3.26 -7.98
C ALA A 58 -20.63 -3.36 -9.43
N SER A 59 -21.28 -2.69 -10.39
CA SER A 59 -20.85 -2.70 -11.79
C SER A 59 -19.56 -1.90 -11.98
N THR A 60 -19.39 -0.78 -11.29
CA THR A 60 -18.16 0.02 -11.32
C THR A 60 -17.03 -0.71 -10.61
N LEU A 61 -17.29 -1.29 -9.43
CA LEU A 61 -16.32 -2.12 -8.73
C LEU A 61 -15.84 -3.30 -9.61
N ARG A 62 -16.78 -3.99 -10.28
CA ARG A 62 -16.45 -5.07 -11.22
C ARG A 62 -15.59 -4.57 -12.38
N ARG A 63 -15.93 -3.42 -12.97
CA ARG A 63 -15.14 -2.82 -14.07
C ARG A 63 -13.71 -2.49 -13.64
N TYR A 64 -13.51 -1.94 -12.45
CA TYR A 64 -12.15 -1.69 -11.94
C TYR A 64 -11.31 -2.96 -11.81
N MET A 65 -11.93 -4.11 -11.55
CA MET A 65 -11.25 -5.41 -11.49
C MET A 65 -11.17 -6.17 -12.83
N GLN A 66 -11.66 -5.59 -13.93
CA GLN A 66 -11.60 -6.18 -15.28
C GLN A 66 -10.44 -5.58 -16.07
N GLN A 67 -9.57 -6.42 -16.64
CA GLN A 67 -8.45 -5.97 -17.47
C GLN A 67 -8.91 -5.21 -18.72
N SER A 68 -10.03 -5.61 -19.32
CA SER A 68 -10.59 -4.99 -20.53
C SER A 68 -11.15 -3.59 -20.30
N TYR A 69 -11.30 -3.15 -19.04
CA TYR A 69 -11.78 -1.81 -18.74
C TYR A 69 -10.68 -0.78 -18.97
N ARG A 70 -10.87 0.01 -20.04
CA ARG A 70 -9.90 0.99 -20.56
C ARG A 70 -9.84 2.31 -19.80
N SER A 71 -10.83 2.60 -18.94
CA SER A 71 -10.78 3.84 -18.17
C SER A 71 -9.82 3.71 -16.98
N MET A 72 -9.41 4.87 -16.49
CA MET A 72 -8.57 5.03 -15.29
C MET A 72 -9.18 4.32 -14.08
N ARG A 73 -8.32 3.71 -13.25
CA ARG A 73 -8.67 3.29 -11.88
C ARG A 73 -8.24 4.36 -10.88
N PRO A 74 -9.17 5.00 -10.16
CA PRO A 74 -8.82 6.03 -9.19
C PRO A 74 -8.02 5.45 -8.02
N ILE A 75 -6.94 6.12 -7.64
CA ILE A 75 -6.06 5.68 -6.54
C ILE A 75 -6.81 5.55 -5.20
N HIS A 76 -7.79 6.41 -4.93
CA HIS A 76 -8.57 6.37 -3.69
C HIS A 76 -9.42 5.08 -3.60
N VAL A 77 -9.86 4.51 -4.73
CA VAL A 77 -10.58 3.22 -4.74
C VAL A 77 -9.62 2.08 -4.37
N VAL A 78 -8.39 2.10 -4.90
CA VAL A 78 -7.36 1.11 -4.53
C VAL A 78 -6.99 1.23 -3.05
N ALA A 79 -6.87 2.46 -2.54
CA ALA A 79 -6.63 2.74 -1.13
C ALA A 79 -7.78 2.22 -0.24
N ALA A 80 -9.03 2.51 -0.59
CA ALA A 80 -10.20 2.00 0.13
C ALA A 80 -10.26 0.46 0.13
N LEU A 81 -10.01 -0.17 -1.01
CA LEU A 81 -9.96 -1.62 -1.13
C LEU A 81 -8.84 -2.24 -0.30
N SER A 82 -7.67 -1.58 -0.22
CA SER A 82 -6.57 -2.01 0.64
C SER A 82 -6.96 -2.03 2.12
N TRP A 83 -7.76 -1.06 2.55
CA TRP A 83 -8.29 -1.01 3.91
C TRP A 83 -9.34 -2.10 4.12
N ILE A 84 -10.38 -2.13 3.28
CA ILE A 84 -11.54 -3.02 3.45
C ILE A 84 -11.15 -4.50 3.38
N MET A 85 -10.24 -4.85 2.47
CA MET A 85 -9.76 -6.22 2.36
C MET A 85 -8.67 -6.54 3.38
N MET A 86 -8.15 -5.53 4.10
CA MET A 86 -6.97 -5.60 4.95
C MET A 86 -5.77 -6.17 4.19
N VAL A 87 -5.53 -5.66 2.98
CA VAL A 87 -4.43 -6.05 2.10
C VAL A 87 -3.52 -4.84 1.94
N PRO A 88 -2.22 -4.95 2.25
CA PRO A 88 -1.27 -3.87 2.01
C PRO A 88 -1.30 -3.37 0.57
N MET A 89 -1.22 -2.05 0.34
CA MET A 89 -1.31 -1.53 -1.04
C MET A 89 -0.18 -2.07 -1.95
N THR A 90 0.99 -2.33 -1.35
CA THR A 90 2.17 -2.97 -1.96
C THR A 90 1.82 -4.31 -2.62
N SER A 91 0.90 -5.08 -2.05
CA SER A 91 0.45 -6.36 -2.62
C SER A 91 -0.34 -6.17 -3.92
N PHE A 92 -1.04 -5.05 -4.11
CA PHE A 92 -1.69 -4.77 -5.39
C PHE A 92 -0.69 -4.38 -6.49
N TYR A 93 0.52 -4.05 -6.10
CA TYR A 93 1.56 -3.55 -6.98
C TYR A 93 2.40 -4.66 -7.57
N HIS A 94 2.09 -5.91 -7.21
CA HIS A 94 2.81 -7.10 -7.61
C HIS A 94 2.63 -7.51 -9.09
N ALA A 95 1.44 -7.33 -9.68
CA ALA A 95 1.24 -7.68 -11.10
C ALA A 95 2.03 -6.78 -12.07
N VAL A 96 2.56 -5.67 -11.56
CA VAL A 96 3.44 -4.76 -12.26
C VAL A 96 4.83 -5.37 -12.28
N LYS A 97 5.60 -5.22 -13.37
CA LYS A 97 7.04 -5.60 -13.46
C LYS A 97 7.95 -4.90 -12.42
N LEU A 98 7.38 -4.30 -11.38
CA LEU A 98 8.02 -3.74 -10.20
C LEU A 98 8.53 -4.78 -9.19
N ARG A 99 8.46 -6.08 -9.50
CA ARG A 99 9.06 -7.16 -8.68
C ARG A 99 10.50 -6.84 -8.28
N GLU A 100 11.29 -6.27 -9.18
CA GLU A 100 12.69 -5.88 -8.93
C GLU A 100 12.81 -4.68 -7.98
N HIS A 101 11.81 -3.80 -7.96
CA HIS A 101 11.79 -2.58 -7.16
C HIS A 101 11.22 -2.81 -5.75
N TYR A 102 10.46 -3.89 -5.54
CA TYR A 102 10.03 -4.37 -4.24
C TYR A 102 10.93 -5.54 -3.80
N ARG A 103 12.08 -5.18 -3.19
CA ARG A 103 13.19 -6.06 -2.78
C ARG A 103 12.79 -7.49 -2.38
N GLY A 104 13.08 -8.46 -3.24
CA GLY A 104 13.11 -9.89 -2.87
C GLY A 104 11.75 -10.55 -2.68
N MET A 105 10.70 -10.01 -3.31
CA MET A 105 9.36 -10.57 -3.27
C MET A 105 9.18 -11.68 -4.32
N ASP A 106 9.31 -12.94 -3.90
CA ASP A 106 8.89 -14.10 -4.70
C ASP A 106 7.38 -14.34 -4.55
N ASP A 107 6.79 -15.21 -5.39
CA ASP A 107 5.35 -15.50 -5.41
C ASP A 107 4.80 -15.87 -4.01
N LYS A 108 5.63 -16.47 -3.16
CA LYS A 108 5.30 -16.85 -1.78
C LYS A 108 5.28 -15.65 -0.83
N GLY A 109 6.20 -14.70 -0.99
CA GLY A 109 6.12 -13.41 -0.33
C GLY A 109 4.79 -12.70 -0.58
N ILE A 110 4.27 -12.72 -1.81
CA ILE A 110 2.98 -12.07 -2.12
C ILE A 110 1.80 -12.79 -1.48
N GLU A 111 1.78 -14.12 -1.54
CA GLU A 111 0.76 -14.92 -0.87
C GLU A 111 0.72 -14.59 0.63
N ALA A 112 1.90 -14.44 1.25
CA ALA A 112 2.02 -14.01 2.63
C ALA A 112 1.48 -12.59 2.85
N LEU A 113 1.81 -11.63 1.98
CA LEU A 113 1.31 -10.26 2.10
C LEU A 113 -0.21 -10.15 1.97
N PHE A 114 -0.86 -11.02 1.19
CA PHE A 114 -2.32 -11.09 1.18
C PHE A 114 -2.90 -11.58 2.52
N CYS A 115 -2.14 -12.36 3.29
CA CYS A 115 -2.62 -12.97 4.52
C CYS A 115 -2.39 -12.08 5.76
N ILE A 116 -1.28 -11.34 5.82
CA ILE A 116 -0.79 -10.74 7.08
C ILE A 116 -1.62 -9.57 7.59
N GLY A 117 -2.31 -8.83 6.71
CA GLY A 117 -3.08 -7.67 7.13
C GLY A 117 -4.35 -8.03 7.90
N ARG A 118 -4.77 -9.30 7.88
CA ARG A 118 -5.94 -9.79 8.62
C ARG A 118 -5.62 -10.37 9.99
N LEU A 119 -4.36 -10.66 10.23
CA LEU A 119 -3.95 -11.23 11.51
C LEU A 119 -4.05 -10.14 12.58
N PRO A 120 -4.68 -10.43 13.73
CA PRO A 120 -4.55 -9.55 14.88
C PRO A 120 -3.08 -9.47 15.31
N GLU A 121 -2.74 -8.42 16.04
CA GLU A 121 -1.36 -8.11 16.45
C GLU A 121 -0.66 -9.28 17.10
N GLN A 122 -1.30 -9.91 18.07
CA GLN A 122 -0.71 -11.03 18.79
C GLN A 122 -0.40 -12.22 17.86
N GLN A 123 -1.28 -12.55 16.92
CA GLN A 123 -1.04 -13.67 16.00
C GLN A 123 0.01 -13.36 14.96
N PHE A 124 0.11 -12.10 14.54
CA PHE A 124 1.19 -11.67 13.67
C PHE A 124 2.56 -11.82 14.35
N GLU A 125 2.70 -11.35 15.60
CA GLU A 125 3.95 -11.47 16.35
C GLU A 125 4.32 -12.95 16.64
N LEU A 126 3.35 -13.78 17.03
CA LEU A 126 3.56 -15.22 17.21
C LEU A 126 4.03 -15.91 15.93
N TYR A 127 3.49 -15.49 14.78
CA TYR A 127 3.90 -16.03 13.50
C TYR A 127 5.32 -15.60 13.12
N LEU A 128 5.71 -14.36 13.42
CA LEU A 128 7.10 -13.92 13.28
C LEU A 128 8.06 -14.72 14.17
N ASP A 129 7.67 -14.98 15.42
CA ASP A 129 8.48 -15.81 16.34
C ASP A 129 8.66 -17.24 15.81
N LEU A 130 7.60 -17.81 15.22
CA LEU A 130 7.66 -19.11 14.56
C LEU A 130 8.62 -19.09 13.37
N ILE A 131 8.55 -18.09 12.48
CA ILE A 131 9.49 -17.99 11.37
C ILE A 131 10.92 -17.81 11.88
N ALA A 132 11.14 -16.95 12.88
CA ALA A 132 12.45 -16.71 13.47
C ALA A 132 13.05 -18.00 14.07
N SER A 133 12.20 -18.92 14.57
CA SER A 133 12.65 -20.23 15.05
C SER A 133 13.20 -21.15 13.96
N LEU A 134 12.85 -20.90 12.69
CA LEU A 134 13.34 -21.64 11.53
C LEU A 134 14.67 -21.09 10.98
N MET A 135 15.17 -19.97 11.52
CA MET A 135 16.41 -19.33 11.09
C MET A 135 17.65 -19.91 11.81
N SER A 136 18.84 -19.70 11.24
CA SER A 136 20.09 -19.90 11.98
C SER A 136 20.21 -18.89 13.14
N SER A 137 21.00 -19.20 14.16
CA SER A 137 21.20 -18.28 15.30
C SER A 137 21.71 -16.90 14.89
N THR A 138 22.63 -16.84 13.92
CA THR A 138 23.18 -15.56 13.40
C THR A 138 22.10 -14.76 12.69
N THR A 139 21.40 -15.39 11.74
CA THR A 139 20.32 -14.77 10.96
C THR A 139 19.16 -14.31 11.85
N ARG A 140 18.82 -15.11 12.87
CA ARG A 140 17.81 -14.76 13.85
C ARG A 140 18.17 -13.48 14.60
N ASN A 141 19.41 -13.34 15.05
CA ASN A 141 19.84 -12.12 15.76
C ASN A 141 19.77 -10.87 14.87
N GLU A 142 20.13 -11.00 13.59
CA GLU A 142 20.01 -9.91 12.61
C GLU A 142 18.54 -9.53 12.38
N PHE A 143 17.68 -10.53 12.23
CA PHE A 143 16.24 -10.33 12.07
C PHE A 143 15.61 -9.68 13.32
N GLU A 144 15.95 -10.11 14.53
CA GLU A 144 15.43 -9.50 15.77
C GLU A 144 15.87 -8.04 15.94
N ARG A 145 17.09 -7.71 15.52
CA ARG A 145 17.54 -6.30 15.47
C ARG A 145 16.69 -5.51 14.47
N PHE A 146 16.55 -6.03 13.25
CA PHE A 146 15.72 -5.41 12.21
C PHE A 146 14.26 -5.23 12.67
N ARG A 147 13.69 -6.22 13.39
CA ARG A 147 12.34 -6.18 13.94
C ARG A 147 12.16 -5.04 14.93
N ARG A 148 13.09 -4.88 15.88
CA ARG A 148 13.07 -3.78 16.84
C ARG A 148 13.20 -2.42 16.16
N GLU A 149 14.16 -2.28 15.25
CA GLU A 149 14.39 -1.03 14.52
C GLU A 149 13.17 -0.64 13.68
N THR A 150 12.58 -1.60 12.96
CA THR A 150 11.43 -1.37 12.08
C THR A 150 10.16 -1.06 12.88
N THR A 151 9.96 -1.72 14.03
CA THR A 151 8.78 -1.46 14.89
C THR A 151 8.86 -0.09 15.56
N ALA A 152 10.06 0.34 15.96
CA ALA A 152 10.30 1.67 16.56
C ALA A 152 10.01 2.85 15.61
N LEU A 153 9.82 2.56 14.32
CA LEU A 153 9.47 3.57 13.34
C LEU A 153 8.02 4.09 13.53
N VAL A 154 7.12 3.27 14.06
CA VAL A 154 5.72 3.63 14.25
C VAL A 154 5.48 4.07 15.70
N ASP A 155 4.47 4.93 15.89
CA ASP A 155 4.07 5.39 17.21
C ASP A 155 3.62 4.21 18.08
N PRO A 156 4.24 3.97 19.26
CA PRO A 156 3.90 2.86 20.13
C PRO A 156 2.47 2.92 20.71
N GLU A 157 1.79 4.06 20.62
CA GLU A 157 0.39 4.19 21.01
C GLU A 157 -0.59 3.65 19.96
N ILE A 158 -0.13 3.42 18.73
CA ILE A 158 -0.96 2.84 17.68
C ILE A 158 -1.12 1.33 17.95
N ARG A 159 -2.36 0.89 18.18
CA ARG A 159 -2.74 -0.52 18.30
C ARG A 159 -3.27 -1.01 16.96
N TYR A 160 -2.73 -2.11 16.44
CA TYR A 160 -3.12 -2.56 15.09
C TYR A 160 -4.59 -2.97 15.00
N ASP A 161 -5.08 -3.63 16.04
CA ASP A 161 -6.42 -4.22 16.05
C ASP A 161 -7.54 -3.15 16.06
N ASP A 162 -7.20 -1.91 16.42
CA ASP A 162 -8.10 -0.75 16.36
C ASP A 162 -8.17 -0.11 14.96
N LEU A 163 -7.33 -0.57 14.01
CA LEU A 163 -7.20 0.01 12.66
C LEU A 163 -7.98 -0.77 11.60
N PHE A 164 -8.73 -1.80 11.99
CA PHE A 164 -9.57 -2.55 11.07
C PHE A 164 -10.57 -1.64 10.36
N ALA A 165 -10.84 -1.96 9.10
CA ALA A 165 -11.73 -1.15 8.28
C ALA A 165 -13.14 -1.10 8.89
N PRO A 166 -13.82 0.05 8.77
CA PRO A 166 -15.20 0.18 9.25
C PRO A 166 -16.12 -0.83 8.54
N LYS A 167 -17.28 -1.11 9.14
CA LYS A 167 -18.28 -2.01 8.56
C LYS A 167 -18.66 -1.57 7.14
N THR A 168 -18.92 -0.27 7.00
CA THR A 168 -19.19 0.40 5.73
C THR A 168 -18.32 1.65 5.65
N LEU A 169 -17.77 1.90 4.46
CA LEU A 169 -16.96 3.07 4.14
C LEU A 169 -17.68 3.92 3.10
N ASP A 170 -17.96 5.18 3.41
CA ASP A 170 -18.44 6.18 2.44
C ASP A 170 -17.30 6.56 1.49
N MET A 171 -17.41 6.14 0.24
CA MET A 171 -16.39 6.38 -0.78
C MET A 171 -16.24 7.85 -1.18
N ASN A 172 -17.32 8.64 -1.11
CA ASN A 172 -17.25 10.05 -1.44
C ASN A 172 -16.52 10.82 -0.32
N ALA A 173 -16.92 10.59 0.93
CA ALA A 173 -16.24 11.19 2.08
C ALA A 173 -14.77 10.76 2.14
N PHE A 174 -14.50 9.48 1.91
CA PHE A 174 -13.13 8.96 1.87
C PHE A 174 -12.31 9.63 0.77
N ALA A 175 -12.84 9.76 -0.45
CA ALA A 175 -12.14 10.42 -1.55
C ALA A 175 -11.84 11.89 -1.23
N ILE A 176 -12.80 12.63 -0.66
CA ILE A 176 -12.62 14.04 -0.26
C ILE A 176 -11.47 14.17 0.74
N ASP A 177 -11.49 13.40 1.83
CA ASP A 177 -10.47 13.50 2.88
C ASP A 177 -9.09 13.00 2.39
N TYR A 178 -9.08 11.93 1.58
CA TYR A 178 -7.88 11.37 0.97
C TYR A 178 -7.19 12.36 0.03
N TYR A 179 -7.92 12.95 -0.91
CA TYR A 179 -7.34 13.91 -1.86
C TYR A 179 -6.99 15.24 -1.19
N ARG A 180 -7.74 15.67 -0.17
CA ARG A 180 -7.35 16.82 0.67
C ARG A 180 -5.99 16.57 1.34
N SER A 181 -5.79 15.38 1.91
CA SER A 181 -4.49 15.03 2.51
C SER A 181 -3.37 15.05 1.49
N ILE A 182 -3.59 14.47 0.30
CA ILE A 182 -2.61 14.49 -0.80
C ILE A 182 -2.29 15.93 -1.20
N ALA A 183 -3.29 16.80 -1.37
CA ALA A 183 -3.08 18.19 -1.77
C ALA A 183 -2.16 18.94 -0.80
N ILE A 184 -2.38 18.75 0.51
CA ILE A 184 -1.56 19.37 1.56
C ILE A 184 -0.13 18.80 1.54
N THR A 185 0.00 17.49 1.54
CA THR A 185 1.28 16.80 1.71
C THR A 185 2.16 16.89 0.46
N VAL A 186 1.59 16.78 -0.74
CA VAL A 186 2.31 16.99 -2.01
C VAL A 186 2.80 18.43 -2.14
N LYS A 187 1.96 19.41 -1.78
CA LYS A 187 2.35 20.82 -1.78
C LYS A 187 3.46 21.12 -0.78
N ARG A 188 3.38 20.53 0.42
CA ARG A 188 4.44 20.61 1.43
C ARG A 188 5.74 20.02 0.89
N PHE A 189 5.70 18.78 0.40
CA PHE A 189 6.85 18.09 -0.19
C PHE A 189 7.51 18.91 -1.30
N ARG A 190 6.73 19.38 -2.28
CA ARG A 190 7.25 20.21 -3.38
C ARG A 190 7.97 21.45 -2.86
N ARG A 191 7.36 22.17 -1.91
CA ARG A 191 7.92 23.42 -1.36
C ARG A 191 9.18 23.17 -0.54
N THR A 192 9.19 22.13 0.29
CA THR A 192 10.36 21.76 1.11
C THR A 192 11.56 21.44 0.22
N HIS A 193 11.37 20.67 -0.86
CA HIS A 193 12.46 20.28 -1.76
C HIS A 193 12.65 21.24 -2.95
N GLN A 194 11.97 22.40 -2.94
CA GLN A 194 12.06 23.44 -3.98
C GLN A 194 11.82 22.92 -5.42
N ILE A 195 10.97 21.90 -5.57
CA ILE A 195 10.69 21.27 -6.86
C ILE A 195 9.73 22.17 -7.66
N SER A 196 10.01 22.37 -8.94
CA SER A 196 9.14 23.17 -9.81
C SER A 196 7.80 22.47 -10.05
N ILE A 197 6.74 23.25 -10.33
CA ILE A 197 5.43 22.71 -10.75
C ILE A 197 5.58 21.83 -11.99
N ASN A 198 6.40 22.26 -12.95
CA ASN A 198 6.65 21.52 -14.19
C ASN A 198 7.28 20.15 -13.89
N THR A 199 8.35 20.11 -13.09
CA THR A 199 9.01 18.86 -12.69
C THR A 199 8.04 17.93 -11.97
N MET A 200 7.27 18.44 -11.01
CA MET A 200 6.26 17.63 -10.32
C MET A 200 5.21 17.09 -11.28
N ALA A 201 4.63 17.93 -12.13
CA ALA A 201 3.61 17.52 -13.09
C ALA A 201 4.14 16.38 -13.99
N ARG A 202 5.36 16.53 -14.52
CA ARG A 202 5.97 15.54 -15.41
C ARG A 202 6.30 14.23 -14.70
N VAL A 203 6.89 14.28 -13.51
CA VAL A 203 7.14 13.07 -12.71
C VAL A 203 5.83 12.32 -12.46
N LEU A 204 4.76 13.04 -12.11
CA LEU A 204 3.44 12.46 -11.83
C LEU A 204 2.64 12.05 -13.07
N GLY A 205 3.16 12.29 -14.28
CA GLY A 205 2.43 11.98 -15.52
C GLY A 205 1.17 12.82 -15.68
N LEU A 206 1.22 14.07 -15.23
CA LEU A 206 0.12 15.04 -15.26
C LEU A 206 0.48 16.25 -16.14
N SER A 207 -0.52 16.88 -16.72
CA SER A 207 -0.36 18.27 -17.18
C SER A 207 -0.18 19.22 -16.00
N GLU A 208 0.50 20.35 -16.20
CA GLU A 208 0.65 21.37 -15.15
C GLU A 208 -0.70 21.83 -14.60
N LYS A 209 -1.72 21.94 -15.45
CA LYS A 209 -3.10 22.25 -15.02
C LYS A 209 -3.67 21.20 -14.07
N GLN A 210 -3.48 19.91 -14.36
CA GLN A 210 -3.92 18.83 -13.48
C GLN A 210 -3.14 18.82 -12.16
N TYR A 211 -1.85 19.14 -12.21
CA TYR A 211 -1.01 19.25 -11.02
C TYR A 211 -1.40 20.43 -10.12
N ILE A 212 -1.66 21.61 -10.69
CA ILE A 212 -2.16 22.77 -9.95
C ILE A 212 -3.48 22.42 -9.24
N GLN A 213 -4.35 21.65 -9.89
CA GLN A 213 -5.58 21.13 -9.27
C GLN A 213 -5.29 20.11 -8.15
N LEU A 214 -4.23 19.31 -8.27
CA LEU A 214 -3.85 18.33 -7.24
C LEU A 214 -3.45 19.01 -5.93
N GLU A 215 -2.82 20.19 -6.00
CA GLU A 215 -2.44 20.98 -4.81
C GLU A 215 -3.59 21.84 -4.24
N ASP A 216 -4.76 21.84 -4.87
CA ASP A 216 -5.93 22.61 -4.45
C ASP A 216 -6.80 21.78 -3.49
N VAL A 217 -6.75 22.12 -2.20
CA VAL A 217 -7.47 21.41 -1.13
C VAL A 217 -8.99 21.46 -1.26
N TYR A 218 -9.53 22.35 -2.10
CA TYR A 218 -10.97 22.50 -2.35
C TYR A 218 -11.43 21.76 -3.61
N LYS A 219 -10.50 21.15 -4.36
CA LYS A 219 -10.83 20.40 -5.59
C LYS A 219 -10.54 18.93 -5.40
N VAL A 220 -11.61 18.15 -5.44
CA VAL A 220 -11.54 16.69 -5.43
C VAL A 220 -11.62 16.21 -6.87
N ARG A 221 -10.61 15.47 -7.30
CA ARG A 221 -10.55 14.90 -8.64
C ARG A 221 -9.95 13.50 -8.57
N ASP A 222 -10.47 12.62 -9.40
CA ASP A 222 -9.91 11.29 -9.56
C ASP A 222 -8.57 11.34 -10.27
N TYR A 223 -7.61 10.65 -9.68
CA TYR A 223 -6.27 10.48 -10.21
C TYR A 223 -5.94 9.00 -10.35
N SER A 224 -5.20 8.65 -11.40
CA SER A 224 -4.79 7.26 -11.65
C SER A 224 -3.99 6.72 -10.49
N VAL A 225 -4.15 5.42 -10.21
CA VAL A 225 -3.28 4.67 -9.29
C VAL A 225 -1.79 4.86 -9.59
N ALA A 226 -1.44 5.14 -10.85
CA ALA A 226 -0.07 5.42 -11.30
C ALA A 226 0.61 6.54 -10.49
N ILE A 227 -0.13 7.54 -9.99
CA ILE A 227 0.45 8.67 -9.26
C ILE A 227 1.21 8.22 -8.01
N GLY A 228 0.66 7.27 -7.24
CA GLY A 228 1.33 6.79 -6.03
C GLY A 228 2.71 6.19 -6.32
N PHE A 229 2.83 5.48 -7.43
CA PHE A 229 4.09 4.91 -7.91
C PHE A 229 5.06 5.96 -8.41
N ARG A 230 4.56 6.88 -9.23
CA ARG A 230 5.36 7.95 -9.83
C ARG A 230 6.01 8.81 -8.76
N VAL A 231 5.26 9.16 -7.70
CA VAL A 231 5.83 9.87 -6.54
C VAL A 231 6.96 9.06 -5.90
N LYS A 232 6.70 7.79 -5.55
CA LYS A 232 7.67 6.95 -4.85
C LYS A 232 8.93 6.72 -5.68
N LEU A 233 8.77 6.27 -6.92
CA LEU A 233 9.87 5.89 -7.80
C LEU A 233 10.59 7.10 -8.39
N GLY A 234 9.86 8.16 -8.72
CA GLY A 234 10.42 9.38 -9.31
C GLY A 234 11.31 10.13 -8.33
N PHE A 235 10.91 10.19 -7.06
CA PHE A 235 11.69 10.86 -6.01
C PHE A 235 12.47 9.90 -5.10
N ASN A 236 12.57 8.62 -5.48
CA ASN A 236 13.27 7.58 -4.74
C ASN A 236 12.89 7.49 -3.25
N LEU A 237 11.61 7.69 -2.93
CA LEU A 237 11.12 7.67 -1.55
C LEU A 237 11.12 6.23 -1.00
N SER A 238 11.62 6.08 0.23
CA SER A 238 11.53 4.82 0.99
C SER A 238 10.08 4.44 1.28
N SER A 239 9.21 5.45 1.48
CA SER A 239 7.79 5.29 1.75
C SER A 239 6.94 6.42 1.15
N HIS A 240 5.69 6.11 0.83
CA HIS A 240 4.67 7.06 0.40
C HIS A 240 3.49 7.13 1.39
N VAL A 241 3.66 6.56 2.59
CA VAL A 241 2.63 6.52 3.64
C VAL A 241 2.31 7.93 4.15
N ASN A 242 3.28 8.85 4.13
CA ASN A 242 3.11 10.21 4.64
C ASN A 242 2.16 11.07 3.81
N PHE A 243 1.77 10.68 2.60
CA PHE A 243 0.81 11.45 1.81
C PHE A 243 -0.63 11.40 2.37
N THR A 244 -0.91 10.48 3.30
CA THR A 244 -2.22 10.36 3.96
C THR A 244 -2.25 10.93 5.38
N CYS A 245 -1.17 11.54 5.87
CA CYS A 245 -1.07 11.98 7.28
C CYS A 245 -1.96 13.17 7.65
N GLU A 246 -2.59 13.84 6.67
CA GLU A 246 -3.46 15.00 6.87
C GLU A 246 -4.95 14.66 6.72
N MET A 247 -5.28 13.36 6.61
CA MET A 247 -6.65 12.85 6.67
C MET A 247 -7.23 13.08 8.06
N ARG A 248 -8.40 13.72 8.12
CA ARG A 248 -9.05 14.11 9.39
C ARG A 248 -10.28 13.29 9.71
N GLN A 249 -11.02 12.88 8.69
CA GLN A 249 -12.23 12.07 8.86
C GLN A 249 -11.88 10.59 9.00
N PHE A 250 -10.82 10.14 8.32
CA PHE A 250 -10.35 8.75 8.39
C PHE A 250 -8.87 8.65 8.79
N PRO A 251 -8.46 9.20 9.96
CA PRO A 251 -7.07 9.20 10.39
C PRO A 251 -6.50 7.78 10.60
N GLN A 252 -7.37 6.82 10.93
CA GLN A 252 -7.01 5.41 11.10
C GLN A 252 -6.47 4.80 9.81
N PHE A 253 -6.87 5.30 8.64
CA PHE A 253 -6.31 4.83 7.38
C PHE A 253 -4.81 5.14 7.29
N HIS A 254 -4.38 6.33 7.70
CA HIS A 254 -2.94 6.66 7.72
C HIS A 254 -2.16 5.77 8.70
N GLN A 255 -2.68 5.60 9.91
CA GLN A 255 -2.08 4.74 10.93
C GLN A 255 -2.00 3.29 10.43
N LEU A 256 -3.05 2.78 9.78
CA LEU A 256 -3.05 1.45 9.18
C LEU A 256 -1.95 1.34 8.14
N ARG A 257 -1.77 2.35 7.29
CA ARG A 257 -0.75 2.36 6.24
C ARG A 257 0.67 2.31 6.83
N GLN A 258 0.90 2.96 7.98
CA GLN A 258 2.16 2.86 8.72
C GLN A 258 2.39 1.45 9.25
N MET A 259 1.38 0.87 9.91
CA MET A 259 1.49 -0.49 10.45
C MET A 259 1.61 -1.56 9.36
N GLN A 260 0.85 -1.45 8.28
CA GLN A 260 0.98 -2.32 7.10
C GLN A 260 2.39 -2.25 6.52
N HIS A 261 2.99 -1.06 6.43
CA HIS A 261 4.36 -0.93 5.95
C HIS A 261 5.37 -1.67 6.84
N VAL A 262 5.24 -1.56 8.17
CA VAL A 262 6.07 -2.32 9.12
C VAL A 262 5.88 -3.81 8.93
N ARG A 263 4.63 -4.28 8.95
CA ARG A 263 4.32 -5.72 8.80
C ARG A 263 4.83 -6.29 7.48
N ASP A 264 4.66 -5.56 6.38
CA ASP A 264 5.20 -5.94 5.07
C ASP A 264 6.72 -6.09 5.13
N SER A 265 7.41 -5.10 5.66
CA SER A 265 8.87 -5.10 5.79
C SER A 265 9.36 -6.27 6.63
N LEU A 266 8.73 -6.51 7.79
CA LEU A 266 9.06 -7.63 8.68
C LEU A 266 8.85 -8.97 7.98
N MET A 267 7.72 -9.13 7.29
CA MET A 267 7.40 -10.37 6.59
C MET A 267 8.34 -10.67 5.43
N ILE A 268 8.65 -9.66 4.62
CA ILE A 268 9.58 -9.81 3.50
C ILE A 268 10.97 -10.15 4.03
N GLU A 269 11.43 -9.46 5.07
CA GLU A 269 12.75 -9.73 5.65
C GLU A 269 12.80 -11.12 6.30
N ALA A 270 11.75 -11.52 7.02
CA ALA A 270 11.65 -12.84 7.63
C ALA A 270 11.74 -13.96 6.57
N LEU A 271 10.97 -13.84 5.49
CA LEU A 271 10.95 -14.85 4.42
C LEU A 271 12.23 -14.84 3.58
N ARG A 272 12.88 -13.69 3.36
CA ARG A 272 14.16 -13.62 2.63
C ARG A 272 15.26 -14.43 3.31
N ASN A 273 15.20 -14.51 4.63
CA ASN A 273 16.17 -15.20 5.48
C ASN A 273 15.93 -16.71 5.61
N LEU A 274 14.90 -17.25 4.94
CA LEU A 274 14.63 -18.69 4.88
C LEU A 274 15.11 -19.31 3.57
N ASP A 275 15.54 -20.57 3.65
CA ASP A 275 15.74 -21.42 2.47
C ASP A 275 14.40 -21.78 1.80
N GLY A 276 14.46 -22.30 0.56
CA GLY A 276 13.26 -22.51 -0.26
C GLY A 276 12.20 -23.41 0.39
N GLU A 277 12.62 -24.51 1.05
CA GLU A 277 11.67 -25.43 1.69
C GLU A 277 11.06 -24.84 2.97
N ARG A 278 11.85 -24.20 3.84
CA ARG A 278 11.31 -23.54 5.04
C ARG A 278 10.41 -22.38 4.68
N LYS A 279 10.73 -21.63 3.62
CA LYS A 279 9.89 -20.55 3.11
C LYS A 279 8.52 -21.06 2.65
N ILE A 280 8.48 -22.16 1.91
CA ILE A 280 7.22 -22.78 1.48
C ILE A 280 6.37 -23.16 2.70
N ARG A 281 6.98 -23.89 3.66
CA ARG A 281 6.29 -24.32 4.88
C ARG A 281 5.78 -23.13 5.72
N ALA A 282 6.57 -22.06 5.83
CA ALA A 282 6.17 -20.86 6.54
C ALA A 282 4.89 -20.25 5.93
N VAL A 283 4.82 -20.15 4.60
CA VAL A 283 3.63 -19.62 3.91
C VAL A 283 2.44 -20.58 4.01
N GLU A 284 2.67 -21.89 3.94
CA GLU A 284 1.63 -22.91 4.14
C GLU A 284 0.99 -22.88 5.53
N ILE A 285 1.71 -22.43 6.56
CA ILE A 285 1.17 -22.20 7.91
C ILE A 285 0.34 -20.90 7.96
N LEU A 286 0.80 -19.86 7.26
CA LEU A 286 0.16 -18.54 7.27
C LEU A 286 -1.21 -18.54 6.59
N THR A 287 -1.32 -19.23 5.45
CA THR A 287 -2.56 -19.28 4.66
C THR A 287 -3.77 -19.82 5.44
N PRO A 288 -3.71 -20.95 6.17
CA PRO A 288 -4.83 -21.38 7.02
C PRO A 288 -5.03 -20.47 8.23
N LEU A 289 -3.96 -19.93 8.83
CA LEU A 289 -4.08 -18.99 9.95
C LEU A 289 -4.87 -17.74 9.55
N SER A 290 -4.59 -17.14 8.39
CA SER A 290 -5.32 -15.96 7.90
C SER A 290 -6.78 -16.25 7.56
N LYS A 291 -7.10 -17.49 7.14
CA LYS A 291 -8.48 -17.93 6.88
C LYS A 291 -9.33 -17.98 8.14
N ILE A 292 -8.74 -18.30 9.30
CA ILE A 292 -9.44 -18.27 10.60
C ILE A 292 -9.99 -16.87 10.87
N TYR A 293 -9.18 -15.85 10.58
CA TYR A 293 -9.57 -14.45 10.79
C TYR A 293 -10.41 -13.88 9.64
N THR A 294 -10.36 -14.47 8.45
CA THR A 294 -11.15 -14.03 7.28
C THR A 294 -12.67 -14.11 7.47
N ARG A 295 -13.17 -15.09 8.23
CA ARG A 295 -14.62 -15.30 8.44
C ARG A 295 -15.15 -14.67 9.73
N ASN A 296 -14.24 -14.28 10.64
CA ASN A 296 -14.57 -13.84 11.99
C ASN A 296 -14.37 -12.34 12.23
N VAL A 297 -14.01 -11.53 11.22
CA VAL A 297 -14.07 -10.06 11.33
C VAL A 297 -15.52 -9.56 11.17
N THR A 298 -16.39 -10.07 12.04
CA THR A 298 -17.66 -9.45 12.41
C THR A 298 -17.49 -8.91 13.83
N HIS A 299 -16.81 -7.78 13.94
CA HIS A 299 -16.92 -6.92 15.12
C HIS A 299 -17.62 -5.63 14.70
#